data_AF-A0A0S8FCN7-F1
#
_entry.id   AF-A0A0S8FCN7-F1
#
_cell.length_a   1.000
_cell.length_b   1.000
_cell.length_c   1.000
_cell.angle_alpha   90.00
_cell.angle_beta   90.00
_cell.angle_gamma   90.00
#
_symmetry.space_group_name_H-M   'P 1'
#
loop_
_entity.id
_entity.type
_entity.pdbx_description
1 polymer ?
#
loop_
_entity_poly.entity_id
_entity_poly.type
_entity_poly.pdbx_seq_one_letter_code
_entity_poly.pdbx_strand_id
1 'polypeptide(L)'
;MKKIVFALICAVGWLATSGAASAQDLTCADLQWGEWVADRPYIEKSCAGVVERNGVLYAKFNATMERYFNNGDVKLRIHAPDGTWNVDTFRPPKDFRADVDGTPTVFSDIPSGKDIRLYVPEGRFTLVSFEEDVIVEAIPVEEPVEEVVVVEEVVMPTTASPLPLFGLAGGLFVMLGTAVAFLRRRG
;
A
#
# COMPACT_ATOMS: atom_id res chain seq x y z
N MET A 1 -29.16 64.91 -21.45
CA MET A 1 -28.49 65.77 -20.43
C MET A 1 -28.37 65.00 -19.13
N LYS A 2 -27.15 64.98 -18.60
CA LYS A 2 -26.65 64.17 -17.49
C LYS A 2 -27.03 64.80 -16.15
N LYS A 3 -27.65 64.06 -15.23
CA LYS A 3 -27.63 64.38 -13.79
C LYS A 3 -27.49 63.08 -12.98
N ILE A 4 -26.23 62.84 -12.61
CA ILE A 4 -25.77 61.90 -11.61
C ILE A 4 -26.28 62.41 -10.26
N VAL A 5 -27.04 61.60 -9.51
CA VAL A 5 -27.30 61.85 -8.09
C VAL A 5 -26.75 60.67 -7.31
N PHE A 6 -25.68 60.98 -6.59
CA PHE A 6 -25.02 60.17 -5.58
C PHE A 6 -26.00 59.89 -4.44
N ALA A 7 -26.26 58.63 -4.12
CA ALA A 7 -26.96 58.22 -2.91
C ALA A 7 -26.12 57.16 -2.20
N LEU A 8 -25.45 57.61 -1.14
CA LEU A 8 -24.51 56.90 -0.30
C LEU A 8 -25.26 56.62 1.01
N ILE A 9 -25.81 55.42 1.19
CA ILE A 9 -26.40 54.99 2.48
C ILE A 9 -26.05 53.53 2.73
N CYS A 10 -25.45 53.34 3.90
CA CYS A 10 -24.89 52.13 4.49
C CYS A 10 -25.86 50.94 4.53
N ALA A 11 -25.39 49.76 4.14
CA ALA A 11 -25.97 48.48 4.54
C ALA A 11 -24.87 47.61 5.15
N VAL A 12 -24.79 47.71 6.48
CA VAL A 12 -24.37 46.73 7.49
C VAL A 12 -23.60 45.52 6.97
N GLY A 13 -22.33 45.43 7.38
CA GLY A 13 -21.48 44.28 7.14
C GLY A 13 -22.05 43.01 7.75
N TRP A 14 -22.19 42.00 6.91
CA TRP A 14 -21.95 40.63 7.36
C TRP A 14 -20.44 40.41 7.25
N LEU A 15 -19.73 40.58 8.36
CA LEU A 15 -18.49 39.82 8.55
C LEU A 15 -18.92 38.36 8.55
N ALA A 16 -18.80 37.70 7.41
CA ALA A 16 -18.76 36.25 7.37
C ALA A 16 -17.61 35.84 8.29
N THR A 17 -17.95 35.36 9.47
CA THR A 17 -16.99 34.73 10.37
C THR A 17 -16.52 33.48 9.65
N SER A 18 -15.44 33.58 8.89
CA SER A 18 -14.68 32.43 8.46
C SER A 18 -14.09 31.83 9.73
N GLY A 19 -14.90 31.01 10.41
CA GLY A 19 -14.44 30.12 11.44
C GLY A 19 -13.41 29.22 10.76
N ALA A 20 -12.13 29.53 10.97
CA ALA A 20 -11.09 28.56 10.76
C ALA A 20 -11.39 27.44 11.75
N ALA A 21 -12.13 26.43 11.29
CA ALA A 21 -12.17 25.16 11.95
C ALA A 21 -10.73 24.66 11.90
N SER A 22 -10.00 24.85 13.00
CA SER A 22 -8.71 24.22 13.20
C SER A 22 -8.98 22.71 13.19
N ALA A 23 -8.76 22.09 12.03
CA ALA A 23 -8.63 20.65 11.96
C ALA A 23 -7.49 20.30 12.92
N GLN A 24 -7.81 19.65 14.03
CA GLN A 24 -6.78 19.09 14.89
C GLN A 24 -6.11 18.00 14.06
N ASP A 25 -4.80 18.13 13.83
CA ASP A 25 -4.04 17.10 13.14
C ASP A 25 -4.03 15.86 14.04
N LEU A 26 -4.77 14.83 13.65
CA LEU A 26 -4.81 13.56 14.36
C LEU A 26 -3.42 12.91 14.31
N THR A 27 -2.88 12.57 15.49
CA THR A 27 -1.55 11.97 15.62
C THR A 27 -1.62 10.55 16.19
N CYS A 28 -0.54 9.79 16.04
CA CYS A 28 -0.43 8.45 16.60
C CYS A 28 -0.54 8.42 18.13
N ALA A 29 -0.30 9.54 18.81
CA ALA A 29 -0.45 9.68 20.26
C ALA A 29 -1.92 9.76 20.69
N ASP A 30 -2.84 10.09 19.78
CA ASP A 30 -4.26 10.23 20.06
C ASP A 30 -5.03 8.90 19.94
N LEU A 31 -4.36 7.85 19.45
CA LEU A 31 -4.96 6.53 19.25
C LEU A 31 -5.01 5.71 20.54
N GLN A 32 -6.12 5.00 20.74
CA GLN A 32 -6.25 3.99 21.79
C GLN A 32 -5.68 2.65 21.34
N TRP A 33 -4.41 2.40 21.65
CA TRP A 33 -3.66 1.23 21.22
C TRP A 33 -4.05 -0.10 21.90
N GLY A 34 -4.73 -0.05 23.05
CA GLY A 34 -5.13 -1.24 23.82
C GLY A 34 -3.94 -2.06 24.34
N GLU A 35 -4.19 -3.34 24.67
CA GLU A 35 -3.15 -4.25 25.20
C GLU A 35 -2.08 -4.65 24.18
N TRP A 36 -2.30 -4.39 22.89
CA TRP A 36 -1.40 -4.78 21.81
C TRP A 36 0.02 -4.21 21.94
N VAL A 37 0.12 -2.97 22.42
CA VAL A 37 1.40 -2.28 22.56
C VAL A 37 2.14 -2.70 23.84
N ALA A 38 1.47 -3.34 24.81
CA ALA A 38 2.10 -3.82 26.03
C ALA A 38 3.19 -4.86 25.72
N ASP A 39 2.88 -5.82 24.83
CA ASP A 39 3.82 -6.85 24.40
C ASP A 39 4.70 -6.38 23.22
N ARG A 40 4.33 -5.28 22.55
CA ARG A 40 4.99 -4.77 21.35
C ARG A 40 5.14 -3.24 21.38
N PRO A 41 6.02 -2.71 22.24
CA PRO A 41 6.18 -1.27 22.42
C PRO A 41 6.72 -0.55 21.17
N TYR A 42 7.28 -1.29 20.21
CA TYR A 42 7.75 -0.73 18.94
C TYR A 42 6.60 -0.31 18.01
N ILE A 43 5.40 -0.86 18.18
CA ILE A 43 4.27 -0.59 17.30
C ILE A 43 3.87 0.89 17.36
N GLU A 44 3.74 1.47 18.54
CA GLU A 44 3.40 2.90 18.67
C GLU A 44 4.45 3.77 17.98
N LYS A 45 5.74 3.42 18.14
CA LYS A 45 6.86 4.12 17.50
C LYS A 45 6.90 3.93 15.98
N SER A 46 6.38 2.81 15.49
CA SER A 46 6.31 2.51 14.06
C SER A 46 5.11 3.14 13.34
N CYS A 47 4.20 3.78 14.07
CA CYS A 47 3.07 4.47 13.48
C CYS A 47 3.54 5.66 12.63
N ALA A 48 3.22 5.63 11.34
CA ALA A 48 3.61 6.64 10.36
C ALA A 48 2.57 7.77 10.22
N GLY A 49 1.43 7.66 10.90
CA GLY A 49 0.38 8.67 10.92
C GLY A 49 -1.00 8.08 11.19
N VAL A 50 -2.00 8.95 11.23
CA VAL A 50 -3.41 8.57 11.44
C VAL A 50 -4.25 9.06 10.28
N VAL A 51 -5.22 8.24 9.87
CA VAL A 51 -6.19 8.60 8.84
C VAL A 51 -7.59 8.31 9.37
N GLU A 52 -8.48 9.29 9.28
CA GLU A 52 -9.89 9.09 9.55
C GLU A 52 -10.62 8.66 8.26
N ARG A 53 -11.38 7.58 8.34
CA ARG A 53 -12.30 7.17 7.26
C ARG A 53 -13.63 6.72 7.85
N ASN A 54 -14.72 7.36 7.42
CA ASN A 54 -16.08 7.06 7.87
C ASN A 54 -16.25 7.16 9.41
N GLY A 55 -15.58 8.12 10.06
CA GLY A 55 -15.64 8.30 11.51
C GLY A 55 -14.84 7.27 12.32
N VAL A 56 -14.01 6.44 11.66
CA VAL A 56 -13.10 5.50 12.30
C VAL A 56 -11.66 5.95 12.06
N LEU A 57 -10.87 6.00 13.13
CA LEU A 57 -9.45 6.30 13.08
C LEU A 57 -8.66 5.04 12.70
N TYR A 58 -7.71 5.20 11.79
CA TYR A 58 -6.81 4.15 11.36
C TYR A 58 -5.36 4.57 11.59
N ALA A 59 -4.62 3.73 12.30
CA ALA A 59 -3.17 3.81 12.35
C ALA A 59 -2.57 3.40 11.01
N LYS A 60 -1.73 4.26 10.44
CA LYS A 60 -0.98 3.99 9.22
C LYS A 60 0.38 3.41 9.58
N PHE A 61 0.72 2.28 8.98
CA PHE A 61 2.05 1.68 9.07
C PHE A 61 2.65 1.51 7.69
N ASN A 62 3.97 1.67 7.59
CA ASN A 62 4.74 1.27 6.42
C ASN A 62 5.44 -0.04 6.75
N ALA A 63 5.34 -1.03 5.87
CA ALA A 63 5.97 -2.32 6.06
C ALA A 63 6.44 -2.91 4.72
N THR A 64 7.33 -3.88 4.76
CA THR A 64 7.70 -4.71 3.62
C THR A 64 7.20 -6.13 3.86
N MET A 65 6.55 -6.72 2.87
CA MET A 65 6.13 -8.12 2.90
C MET A 65 7.37 -9.02 2.93
N GLU A 66 7.58 -9.81 3.99
CA GLU A 66 8.65 -10.81 3.97
C GLU A 66 8.12 -12.15 3.47
N ARG A 67 6.99 -12.60 4.03
CA ARG A 67 6.43 -13.92 3.71
C ARG A 67 4.95 -14.00 4.02
N TYR A 68 4.21 -14.66 3.12
CA TYR A 68 2.89 -15.21 3.40
C TYR A 68 3.01 -16.70 3.68
N PHE A 69 2.46 -17.18 4.80
CA PHE A 69 2.48 -18.59 5.18
C PHE A 69 1.20 -19.30 4.74
N ASN A 70 1.30 -20.60 4.45
CA ASN A 70 0.15 -21.41 3.99
C ASN A 70 -0.98 -21.52 5.02
N ASN A 71 -0.67 -21.31 6.31
CA ASN A 71 -1.67 -21.27 7.37
C ASN A 71 -2.46 -19.94 7.37
N GLY A 72 -2.01 -18.91 6.64
CA GLY A 72 -2.60 -17.57 6.60
C GLY A 72 -1.94 -16.54 7.51
N ASP A 73 -0.81 -16.87 8.16
CA ASP A 73 0.03 -15.89 8.83
C ASP A 73 0.84 -15.08 7.83
N VAL A 74 1.23 -13.88 8.24
CA VAL A 74 2.01 -12.95 7.43
C VAL A 74 3.18 -12.44 8.27
N LYS A 75 4.39 -12.60 7.74
CA LYS A 75 5.61 -12.01 8.29
C LYS A 75 5.90 -10.69 7.58
N LEU A 76 5.97 -9.62 8.34
CA LEU A 76 6.24 -8.28 7.83
C LEU A 76 7.47 -7.69 8.51
N ARG A 77 8.19 -6.87 7.74
CA ARG A 77 9.17 -5.93 8.26
C ARG A 77 8.52 -4.57 8.40
N ILE A 78 8.19 -4.15 9.61
CA ILE A 78 7.52 -2.89 9.91
C ILE A 78 8.58 -1.81 10.07
N HIS A 79 8.44 -0.72 9.32
CA HIS A 79 9.37 0.41 9.34
C HIS A 79 8.84 1.54 10.20
N ALA A 80 9.68 2.03 11.10
CA ALA A 80 9.41 3.22 11.87
C ALA A 80 9.84 4.49 11.12
N PRO A 81 9.22 5.65 11.42
CA PRO A 81 9.59 6.92 10.79
C PRO A 81 11.04 7.36 11.04
N ASP A 82 11.67 6.86 12.11
CA ASP A 82 13.07 7.12 12.45
C ASP A 82 14.07 6.29 11.61
N GLY A 83 13.57 5.42 10.73
CA GLY A 83 14.37 4.53 9.88
C GLY A 83 14.73 3.19 10.53
N THR A 84 14.36 2.97 11.80
CA THR A 84 14.46 1.65 12.42
C THR A 84 13.36 0.72 11.89
N TRP A 85 13.55 -0.58 12.06
CA TRP A 85 12.57 -1.57 11.65
C TRP A 85 12.51 -2.72 12.63
N ASN A 86 11.34 -3.36 12.70
CA ASN A 86 11.11 -4.57 13.47
C ASN A 86 10.41 -5.59 12.58
N VAL A 87 10.64 -6.87 12.85
CA VAL A 87 9.98 -7.96 12.14
C VAL A 87 8.93 -8.57 13.06
N ASP A 88 7.74 -8.76 12.52
CA ASP A 88 6.62 -9.33 13.25
C ASP A 88 5.81 -10.27 12.36
N THR A 89 5.22 -11.27 12.99
CA THR A 89 4.34 -12.23 12.33
C THR A 89 2.94 -12.12 12.93
N PHE A 90 1.93 -12.06 12.06
CA PHE A 90 0.55 -12.01 12.51
C PHE A 90 -0.44 -12.62 11.54
N ARG A 91 -1.61 -12.96 12.07
CA ARG A 91 -2.77 -13.38 11.28
C ARG A 91 -3.69 -12.20 10.99
N PRO A 92 -3.71 -11.65 9.76
CA PRO A 92 -4.68 -10.65 9.39
C PRO A 92 -6.10 -11.23 9.41
N PRO A 93 -7.12 -10.43 9.78
CA PRO A 93 -8.52 -10.77 9.53
C PRO A 93 -8.77 -11.07 8.04
N LYS A 94 -9.73 -11.96 7.73
CA LYS A 94 -9.99 -12.40 6.34
C LYS A 94 -10.39 -11.27 5.39
N ASP A 95 -11.02 -10.23 5.91
CA ASP A 95 -11.44 -9.01 5.21
C ASP A 95 -10.34 -7.95 5.12
N PHE A 96 -9.24 -8.11 5.85
CA PHE A 96 -8.17 -7.13 5.91
C PHE A 96 -7.33 -7.11 4.64
N ARG A 97 -6.99 -5.90 4.18
CA ARG A 97 -6.24 -5.66 2.95
C ARG A 97 -5.12 -4.68 3.22
N ALA A 98 -3.97 -4.90 2.60
CA ALA A 98 -2.88 -3.94 2.59
C ALA A 98 -2.98 -3.07 1.35
N ASP A 99 -2.56 -1.82 1.44
CA ASP A 99 -2.42 -0.94 0.30
C ASP A 99 -1.04 -1.17 -0.33
N VAL A 100 -1.05 -1.62 -1.59
CA VAL A 100 0.14 -1.79 -2.42
C VAL A 100 0.03 -0.78 -3.56
N ASP A 101 0.91 0.23 -3.55
CA ASP A 101 0.93 1.30 -4.55
C ASP A 101 -0.44 2.00 -4.76
N GLY A 102 -1.25 2.13 -3.71
CA GLY A 102 -2.58 2.75 -3.76
C GLY A 102 -3.72 1.79 -4.09
N THR A 103 -3.43 0.51 -4.27
CA THR A 103 -4.43 -0.53 -4.54
C THR A 103 -4.63 -1.41 -3.29
N PRO A 104 -5.87 -1.58 -2.81
CA PRO A 104 -6.15 -2.54 -1.74
C PRO A 104 -5.97 -3.99 -2.24
N THR A 105 -5.05 -4.72 -1.63
CA THR A 105 -4.61 -6.06 -2.06
C THR A 105 -4.69 -7.05 -0.90
N VAL A 106 -5.05 -8.30 -1.20
CA VAL A 106 -5.07 -9.41 -0.24
C VAL A 106 -3.65 -9.85 0.05
N PHE A 107 -3.30 -10.16 1.31
CA PHE A 107 -1.94 -10.54 1.69
C PHE A 107 -1.38 -11.75 0.93
N SER A 108 -2.23 -12.70 0.52
CA SER A 108 -1.84 -13.86 -0.29
C SER A 108 -1.27 -13.50 -1.67
N ASP A 109 -1.68 -12.34 -2.20
CA ASP A 109 -1.38 -11.93 -3.57
C ASP A 109 -0.21 -10.93 -3.61
N ILE A 110 0.31 -10.55 -2.44
CA ILE A 110 1.41 -9.60 -2.31
C ILE A 110 2.73 -10.37 -2.39
N PRO A 111 3.60 -10.07 -3.36
CA PRO A 111 4.90 -10.72 -3.45
C PRO A 111 5.81 -10.31 -2.29
N SER A 112 6.66 -11.24 -1.85
CA SER A 112 7.75 -10.96 -0.92
C SER A 112 8.66 -9.85 -1.45
N GLY A 113 9.19 -9.02 -0.53
CA GLY A 113 10.01 -7.86 -0.82
C GLY A 113 9.22 -6.60 -1.20
N LYS A 114 7.88 -6.67 -1.33
CA LYS A 114 7.07 -5.52 -1.72
C LYS A 114 6.76 -4.61 -0.52
N ASP A 115 6.94 -3.32 -0.71
CA ASP A 115 6.51 -2.31 0.26
C ASP A 115 4.99 -2.14 0.21
N ILE A 116 4.40 -2.13 1.41
CA ILE A 116 2.97 -2.08 1.65
C ILE A 116 2.65 -1.05 2.73
N ARG A 117 1.43 -0.51 2.67
CA ARG A 117 0.87 0.36 3.70
C ARG A 117 -0.29 -0.35 4.38
N LEU A 118 -0.26 -0.40 5.70
CA LEU A 118 -1.34 -0.97 6.50
C LEU A 118 -2.14 0.14 7.14
N TYR A 119 -3.46 -0.02 7.15
CA TYR A 119 -4.38 0.87 7.84
C TYR A 119 -5.13 0.06 8.89
N VAL A 120 -4.67 0.09 10.13
CA VAL A 120 -5.24 -0.72 11.20
C VAL A 120 -6.23 0.14 11.99
N PRO A 121 -7.52 -0.24 12.07
CA PRO A 121 -8.50 0.55 12.78
C PRO A 121 -8.23 0.52 14.29
N GLU A 122 -8.51 1.65 14.94
CA GLU A 122 -8.50 1.76 16.40
C GLU A 122 -9.34 0.64 17.04
N GLY A 123 -8.80 0.00 18.08
CA GLY A 123 -9.48 -1.06 18.83
C GLY A 123 -9.48 -2.46 18.21
N ARG A 124 -8.96 -2.68 16.98
CA ARG A 124 -8.77 -4.04 16.39
C ARG A 124 -7.31 -4.46 16.25
N PHE A 125 -6.50 -3.98 17.17
CA PHE A 125 -5.08 -4.28 17.30
C PHE A 125 -4.87 -5.68 17.89
N THR A 126 -5.20 -6.74 17.13
CA THR A 126 -4.98 -8.12 17.58
C THR A 126 -4.15 -8.86 16.56
N LEU A 127 -2.87 -8.99 16.86
CA LEU A 127 -1.93 -9.80 16.11
C LEU A 127 -1.47 -10.89 17.08
N VAL A 128 -1.89 -12.15 16.87
CA VAL A 128 -1.38 -13.26 17.68
C VAL A 128 0.07 -13.51 17.23
N SER A 129 1.05 -13.23 18.09
CA SER A 129 2.43 -13.68 17.88
C SER A 129 2.49 -15.13 18.29
N PHE A 130 2.90 -15.97 17.35
CA PHE A 130 3.51 -17.24 17.71
C PHE A 130 5.01 -16.96 17.81
N GLU A 131 5.61 -17.29 18.95
CA GLU A 131 7.06 -17.49 19.03
C GLU A 131 7.39 -18.62 18.04
N GLU A 132 7.70 -18.27 16.79
CA GLU A 132 8.50 -19.15 15.95
C GLU A 132 9.91 -19.05 16.51
N ASP A 133 10.38 -20.16 17.08
CA ASP A 133 11.77 -20.37 17.46
C ASP A 133 12.68 -19.73 16.43
N VAL A 134 13.41 -18.70 16.86
CA VAL A 134 14.48 -18.10 16.08
C VAL A 134 15.54 -19.17 15.94
N ILE A 135 15.45 -19.97 14.87
CA ILE A 135 16.61 -20.68 14.36
C ILE A 135 17.52 -19.59 13.81
N VAL A 136 18.38 -19.06 14.68
CA VAL A 136 19.60 -18.39 14.26
C VAL A 136 20.43 -19.48 13.60
N GLU A 137 20.21 -19.70 12.31
CA GLU A 137 21.15 -20.45 11.51
C GLU A 137 22.43 -19.62 11.51
N ALA A 138 23.39 -20.08 12.31
CA ALA A 138 24.62 -19.37 12.56
C ALA A 138 25.28 -19.07 11.21
N ILE A 139 25.52 -17.78 10.97
CA ILE A 139 26.35 -17.30 9.88
C ILE A 139 27.71 -18.01 10.02
N PRO A 140 28.13 -18.88 9.07
CA PRO A 140 29.51 -19.28 9.01
C PRO A 140 30.26 -18.07 8.46
N VAL A 141 30.97 -17.37 9.35
CA VAL A 141 32.02 -16.44 8.94
C VAL A 141 33.18 -17.28 8.42
N GLU A 142 33.24 -17.46 7.10
CA GLU A 142 34.45 -17.88 6.40
C GLU A 142 34.82 -16.81 5.37
N GLU A 143 35.75 -15.94 5.76
CA GLU A 143 36.67 -15.25 4.84
C GLU A 143 37.99 -16.06 4.81
N PRO A 144 38.88 -15.88 3.82
CA PRO A 144 38.68 -16.00 2.37
C PRO A 144 39.79 -16.90 1.77
N VAL A 145 39.51 -17.70 0.73
CA VAL A 145 40.57 -18.30 -0.10
C VAL A 145 40.21 -18.22 -1.58
N GLU A 146 41.15 -17.64 -2.31
CA GLU A 146 41.21 -17.48 -3.77
C GLU A 146 40.89 -18.77 -4.54
N GLU A 147 40.01 -18.68 -5.54
CA GLU A 147 40.40 -18.99 -6.93
C GLU A 147 39.31 -18.48 -7.90
N VAL A 148 39.67 -17.43 -8.64
CA VAL A 148 38.93 -16.97 -9.81
C VAL A 148 39.40 -17.81 -11.00
N VAL A 149 38.57 -18.75 -11.48
CA VAL A 149 38.59 -19.16 -12.88
C VAL A 149 37.14 -19.25 -13.39
N VAL A 150 36.83 -18.26 -14.21
CA VAL A 150 35.63 -18.07 -15.01
C VAL A 150 35.47 -19.23 -16.00
N VAL A 151 34.31 -19.92 -15.98
CA VAL A 151 33.86 -20.75 -17.11
C VAL A 151 32.35 -20.65 -17.31
N GLU A 152 32.02 -20.23 -18.54
CA GLU A 152 30.79 -20.41 -19.32
C GLU A 152 29.53 -19.56 -19.03
N GLU A 153 29.32 -18.61 -19.95
CA GLU A 153 28.05 -18.02 -20.31
C GLU A 153 26.99 -19.09 -20.62
N VAL A 154 26.00 -19.26 -19.75
CA VAL A 154 24.79 -20.02 -20.09
C VAL A 154 23.72 -19.04 -20.56
N VAL A 155 23.76 -18.79 -21.86
CA VAL A 155 22.69 -18.15 -22.62
C VAL A 155 21.45 -19.04 -22.51
N MET A 156 20.50 -18.69 -21.65
CA MET A 156 19.20 -19.36 -21.65
C MET A 156 18.41 -18.91 -22.89
N PRO A 157 17.78 -19.84 -23.63
CA PRO A 157 17.19 -19.56 -24.93
C PRO A 157 15.98 -18.64 -24.83
N THR A 158 15.85 -17.74 -25.79
CA THR A 158 14.68 -16.91 -26.08
C THR A 158 13.42 -17.78 -26.20
N THR A 159 12.66 -17.96 -25.12
CA THR A 159 11.31 -18.54 -25.17
C THR A 159 10.27 -17.48 -25.57
N ALA A 160 10.55 -16.72 -26.63
CA ALA A 160 9.55 -15.92 -27.33
C ALA A 160 8.90 -16.82 -28.38
N SER A 161 7.94 -17.64 -27.93
CA SER A 161 7.05 -18.37 -28.83
C SER A 161 6.40 -17.40 -29.84
N PRO A 162 6.16 -17.77 -31.12
CA PRO A 162 5.53 -16.91 -32.13
C PRO A 162 4.01 -16.69 -31.91
N LEU A 163 3.47 -17.08 -30.74
CA LEU A 163 2.09 -16.87 -30.34
C LEU A 163 1.55 -15.43 -30.48
N PRO A 164 2.30 -14.34 -30.19
CA PRO A 164 1.75 -12.99 -30.36
C PRO A 164 1.48 -12.64 -31.83
N LEU A 165 2.15 -13.29 -32.79
CA LEU A 165 1.94 -13.06 -34.21
C LEU A 165 0.56 -13.57 -34.67
N PHE A 166 0.11 -14.71 -34.15
CA PHE A 166 -1.23 -15.26 -34.44
C PHE A 166 -2.34 -14.42 -33.80
N GLY A 167 -2.11 -13.86 -32.62
CA GLY A 167 -3.05 -12.93 -31.97
C GLY A 167 -3.28 -11.66 -32.79
N LEU A 168 -2.21 -11.09 -33.35
CA LEU A 168 -2.29 -9.90 -34.21
C LEU A 168 -3.08 -10.17 -35.51
N ALA A 169 -2.85 -11.31 -36.15
CA ALA A 169 -3.59 -11.70 -37.35
C ALA A 169 -5.09 -11.88 -37.07
N GLY A 170 -5.45 -12.54 -35.95
CA GLY A 170 -6.85 -12.69 -35.54
C GLY A 170 -7.56 -11.37 -35.26
N GLY A 171 -6.89 -10.45 -34.55
CA GLY A 171 -7.44 -9.12 -34.24
C GLY A 171 -7.75 -8.28 -35.49
N LEU A 172 -6.90 -8.36 -36.51
CA LEU A 172 -7.10 -7.67 -37.78
C LEU A 172 -8.38 -8.15 -38.50
N PHE A 173 -8.64 -9.46 -38.53
CA PHE A 173 -9.84 -10.00 -39.17
C PHE A 173 -11.13 -9.62 -38.43
N VAL A 174 -11.10 -9.52 -37.10
CA VAL A 174 -12.26 -9.05 -36.30
C VAL A 174 -12.53 -7.57 -36.57
N MET A 175 -11.51 -6.73 -36.63
CA MET A 175 -11.63 -5.31 -36.98
C MET A 175 -12.23 -5.11 -38.38
N LEU A 176 -11.74 -5.85 -39.39
CA LEU A 176 -12.29 -5.77 -40.75
C LEU A 176 -13.73 -6.28 -40.83
N GLY A 177 -14.06 -7.38 -40.15
CA GLY A 177 -15.41 -7.94 -40.11
C GLY A 177 -16.42 -6.96 -39.48
N THR A 178 -16.05 -6.32 -38.38
CA THR A 178 -16.90 -5.31 -37.72
C THR A 178 -17.08 -4.05 -38.57
N ALA A 179 -16.04 -3.58 -39.26
CA ALA A 179 -16.13 -2.44 -40.16
C ALA A 179 -17.08 -2.71 -41.35
N VAL A 180 -16.96 -3.87 -41.99
CA VAL A 180 -17.85 -4.26 -43.10
C VAL A 180 -19.30 -4.43 -42.63
N ALA A 181 -19.52 -5.05 -41.46
CA ALA A 181 -20.85 -5.19 -40.88
C ALA A 181 -21.50 -3.84 -40.55
N PHE A 182 -20.70 -2.87 -40.06
CA PHE A 182 -21.16 -1.51 -39.78
C PHE A 182 -21.54 -0.76 -41.07
N LEU A 183 -20.75 -0.88 -42.12
CA LEU A 183 -21.03 -0.27 -43.42
C LEU A 183 -22.32 -0.84 -44.04
N ARG A 184 -22.56 -2.15 -43.94
CA ARG A 184 -23.81 -2.80 -44.40
C ARG A 184 -25.06 -2.42 -43.59
N ARG A 185 -24.91 -1.91 -42.37
CA ARG A 185 -26.07 -1.42 -41.58
C ARG A 185 -26.42 0.03 -41.89
N ARG A 186 -25.55 0.77 -42.58
CA ARG A 186 -25.72 2.20 -42.90
C ARG A 186 -26.10 2.48 -44.36
N GLY A 187 -25.91 1.52 -45.26
CA GLY A 187 -26.44 1.57 -46.63
C GLY A 187 -27.69 0.72 -46.74
#